data_AF-A0A1W4XFY8-F1
#
_entry.id   AF-A0A1W4XFY8-F1
#
_cell.length_a   1.000
_cell.length_b   1.000
_cell.length_c   1.000
_cell.angle_alpha   90.00
_cell.angle_beta   90.00
_cell.angle_gamma   90.00
#
_symmetry.space_group_name_H-M   'P 1'
#
loop_
_entity.id
_entity.type
_entity.pdbx_description
1 polymer ?
#
loop_
_entity_poly.entity_id
_entity_poly.type
_entity_poly.pdbx_seq_one_letter_code
_entity_poly.pdbx_strand_id
1 'polypeptide(L)'
;PVEVKMQNILTDRTSVEVNFRPKAGLPNISDRLQEQIVKNSIETAILCELYPRSSVVITIQEMQNYGGLIACAINATCAALLNSGIDMRFLLAAVNCTVDKDNELHLDPDQIERDHAKAAFTFVFDSLDKKVVSSQTTGSFTLQQFQVALDLCKAACDCIFDFYKTITSKQISKHVV
;
A
#
# COMPACT_ATOMS: atom_id res chain seq x y z
N PRO A 1 7.38 9.77 -16.01
CA PRO A 1 6.37 10.83 -15.76
C PRO A 1 5.68 11.25 -17.06
N VAL A 2 4.38 11.55 -17.01
CA VAL A 2 3.55 11.90 -18.18
C VAL A 2 3.15 13.38 -18.12
N GLU A 3 2.83 13.97 -19.26
CA GLU A 3 2.30 15.33 -19.35
C GLU A 3 1.01 15.48 -18.54
N VAL A 4 0.92 16.56 -17.75
CA VAL A 4 -0.22 16.83 -16.86
C VAL A 4 -1.30 17.57 -17.61
N LYS A 5 -2.56 17.20 -17.38
CA LYS A 5 -3.71 18.00 -17.84
C LYS A 5 -3.69 19.37 -17.18
N MET A 6 -4.00 20.45 -17.91
CA MET A 6 -3.92 21.82 -17.39
C MET A 6 -4.62 22.04 -16.03
N GLN A 7 -5.67 21.26 -15.73
CA GLN A 7 -6.43 21.35 -14.48
C GLN A 7 -5.68 20.82 -13.24
N ASN A 8 -4.72 19.91 -13.43
CA ASN A 8 -4.01 19.21 -12.35
C ASN A 8 -2.53 19.61 -12.27
N ILE A 9 -2.13 20.69 -12.97
CA ILE A 9 -0.75 21.17 -12.95
C ILE A 9 -0.42 21.71 -11.57
N LEU A 10 0.53 21.05 -10.92
CA LEU A 10 1.21 21.54 -9.73
C LEU A 10 2.58 22.08 -10.16
N THR A 11 2.86 23.35 -9.82
CA THR A 11 4.12 24.00 -10.19
C THR A 11 5.28 23.46 -9.39
N ASP A 12 5.05 23.18 -8.11
CA ASP A 12 6.10 22.82 -7.15
C ASP A 12 6.32 21.32 -7.01
N ARG A 13 5.35 20.51 -7.43
CA ARG A 13 5.33 19.06 -7.21
C ARG A 13 4.69 18.30 -8.37
N THR A 14 4.97 17.01 -8.44
CA THR A 14 4.26 16.07 -9.33
C THR A 14 2.82 15.85 -8.87
N SER A 15 1.87 15.81 -9.80
CA SER A 15 0.51 15.37 -9.50
C SER A 15 0.46 13.83 -9.46
N VAL A 16 -0.06 13.26 -8.38
CA VAL A 16 -0.31 11.81 -8.26
C VAL A 16 -1.79 11.53 -8.43
N GLU A 17 -2.12 10.71 -9.43
CA GLU A 17 -3.46 10.22 -9.70
C GLU A 17 -3.50 8.70 -9.49
N VAL A 18 -4.42 8.22 -8.66
CA VAL A 18 -4.64 6.80 -8.41
C VAL A 18 -6.05 6.45 -8.86
N ASN A 19 -6.17 5.48 -9.76
CA ASN A 19 -7.43 4.94 -10.22
C ASN A 19 -7.53 3.48 -9.81
N PHE A 20 -8.51 3.14 -8.99
CA PHE A 20 -8.81 1.78 -8.55
C PHE A 20 -10.01 1.25 -9.34
N ARG A 21 -9.85 0.06 -9.92
CA ARG A 21 -10.90 -0.61 -10.67
C ARG A 21 -11.26 -1.93 -9.98
N PRO A 22 -12.51 -2.09 -9.50
CA PRO A 22 -12.95 -3.34 -8.94
C PRO A 22 -13.03 -4.43 -10.01
N LYS A 23 -13.09 -5.69 -9.57
CA LYS A 23 -13.24 -6.84 -10.48
C LYS A 23 -14.59 -6.83 -11.21
N ALA A 24 -15.64 -6.44 -10.51
CA ALA A 24 -17.00 -6.48 -11.01
C ALA A 24 -17.74 -5.18 -10.69
N GLY A 25 -18.44 -4.64 -11.68
CA GLY A 25 -19.26 -3.44 -11.52
C GLY A 25 -18.54 -2.13 -11.87
N LEU A 26 -19.23 -1.03 -11.60
CA LEU A 26 -18.72 0.34 -11.75
C LEU A 26 -18.01 0.76 -10.45
N PRO A 27 -17.06 1.71 -10.51
CA PRO A 27 -16.37 2.21 -9.32
C PRO A 27 -17.38 2.77 -8.31
N ASN A 28 -17.28 2.31 -7.07
CA ASN A 28 -18.16 2.73 -5.98
C ASN A 28 -17.45 3.71 -5.03
N ILE A 29 -18.18 4.27 -4.06
CA ILE A 29 -17.62 5.23 -3.08
C ILE A 29 -16.55 4.55 -2.20
N SER A 30 -16.73 3.27 -1.88
CA SER A 30 -15.74 2.46 -1.14
C SER A 30 -14.40 2.40 -1.87
N ASP A 31 -14.44 2.29 -3.19
CA ASP A 31 -13.26 2.15 -4.03
C ASP A 31 -12.52 3.48 -4.10
N ARG A 32 -13.27 4.58 -4.19
CA ARG A 32 -12.72 5.94 -4.10
C ARG A 32 -12.03 6.19 -2.76
N LEU A 33 -12.55 5.64 -1.65
CA LEU A 33 -11.86 5.71 -0.37
C LEU A 33 -10.52 4.96 -0.43
N GLN A 34 -10.48 3.76 -1.01
CA GLN A 34 -9.25 2.99 -1.18
C GLN A 34 -8.23 3.73 -2.06
N GLU A 35 -8.68 4.36 -3.15
CA GLU A 35 -7.84 5.22 -3.99
C GLU A 35 -7.16 6.33 -3.19
N GLN A 36 -7.92 7.03 -2.33
CA GLN A 36 -7.36 8.10 -1.51
C GLN A 36 -6.32 7.58 -0.51
N ILE A 37 -6.57 6.40 0.08
CA ILE A 37 -5.65 5.79 1.04
C ILE A 37 -4.32 5.43 0.36
N VAL A 38 -4.41 4.79 -0.80
CA VAL A 38 -3.22 4.42 -1.58
C VAL A 38 -2.51 5.69 -2.07
N LYS A 39 -3.25 6.66 -2.59
CA LYS A 39 -2.70 7.95 -3.04
C LYS A 39 -1.90 8.63 -1.94
N ASN A 40 -2.50 8.82 -0.76
CA ASN A 40 -1.85 9.49 0.36
C ASN A 40 -0.59 8.73 0.83
N SER A 41 -0.66 7.40 0.86
CA SER A 41 0.49 6.57 1.24
C SER A 41 1.64 6.73 0.25
N ILE A 42 1.35 6.63 -1.05
CA ILE A 42 2.35 6.68 -2.12
C ILE A 42 2.92 8.10 -2.30
N GLU A 43 2.12 9.15 -2.14
CA GLU A 43 2.57 10.54 -2.26
C GLU A 43 3.63 10.89 -1.22
N THR A 44 3.61 10.25 -0.03
CA THR A 44 4.67 10.41 0.98
C THR A 44 5.97 9.69 0.62
N ALA A 45 5.88 8.60 -0.16
CA ALA A 45 7.03 7.79 -0.57
C ALA A 45 7.71 8.31 -1.83
N ILE A 46 6.97 8.90 -2.77
CA ILE A 46 7.54 9.44 -4.02
C ILE A 46 8.22 10.79 -3.76
N LEU A 47 9.36 11.02 -4.40
CA LEU A 47 10.02 12.32 -4.38
C LEU A 47 9.40 13.26 -5.43
N CYS A 48 8.19 13.75 -5.15
CA CYS A 48 7.39 14.59 -6.05
C CYS A 48 8.06 15.93 -6.45
N GLU A 49 9.08 16.36 -5.73
CA GLU A 49 9.81 17.62 -5.98
C GLU A 49 10.76 17.51 -7.19
N LEU A 50 11.15 16.30 -7.59
CA LEU A 50 12.06 16.09 -8.74
C LEU A 50 11.37 16.28 -10.10
N TYR A 51 10.04 16.14 -10.15
CA TYR A 51 9.28 16.18 -11.40
C TYR A 51 8.17 17.25 -11.35
N PRO A 52 8.52 18.55 -11.38
CA PRO A 52 7.53 19.62 -11.42
C PRO A 52 6.74 19.58 -12.73
N ARG A 53 5.46 19.97 -12.69
CA ARG A 53 4.55 19.98 -13.85
C ARG A 53 4.42 18.62 -14.56
N SER A 54 4.70 17.53 -13.84
CA SER A 54 4.57 16.15 -14.34
C SER A 54 3.47 15.41 -13.59
N SER A 55 2.90 14.38 -14.23
CA SER A 55 1.86 13.52 -13.66
C SER A 55 2.38 12.10 -13.52
N VAL A 56 2.10 11.48 -12.38
CA VAL A 56 2.26 10.05 -12.15
C VAL A 56 0.87 9.45 -11.98
N VAL A 57 0.48 8.64 -12.96
CA VAL A 57 -0.82 7.97 -13.00
C VAL A 57 -0.63 6.51 -12.65
N ILE A 58 -1.27 6.08 -11.57
CA ILE A 58 -1.23 4.71 -11.05
C ILE A 58 -2.61 4.12 -11.26
N THR A 59 -2.69 2.99 -11.95
CA THR A 59 -3.95 2.28 -12.17
C THR A 59 -3.86 0.90 -11.52
N ILE A 60 -4.80 0.62 -10.62
CA ILE A 60 -4.87 -0.61 -9.84
C ILE A 60 -6.10 -1.37 -10.30
N GLN A 61 -5.92 -2.59 -10.77
CA GLN A 61 -7.01 -3.47 -11.18
C GLN A 61 -7.12 -4.62 -10.19
N GLU A 62 -8.26 -4.74 -9.54
CA GLU A 62 -8.58 -5.91 -8.74
C GLU A 62 -8.86 -7.11 -9.65
N MET A 63 -8.12 -8.20 -9.43
CA MET A 63 -8.33 -9.49 -10.12
C MET A 63 -9.07 -10.49 -9.23
N GLN A 64 -8.68 -10.54 -7.96
CA GLN A 64 -9.22 -11.41 -6.92
C GLN A 64 -9.14 -10.70 -5.58
N ASN A 65 -10.09 -10.98 -4.70
CA ASN A 65 -10.16 -10.41 -3.37
C ASN A 65 -10.33 -11.53 -2.34
N TYR A 66 -9.40 -11.58 -1.40
CA TYR A 66 -9.35 -12.53 -0.29
C TYR A 66 -9.24 -11.79 1.07
N GLY A 67 -9.71 -10.54 1.16
CA GLY A 67 -9.76 -9.78 2.42
C GLY A 67 -8.56 -8.87 2.71
N GLY A 68 -7.47 -8.97 1.94
CA GLY A 68 -6.25 -8.16 2.08
C GLY A 68 -6.08 -7.06 1.02
N LEU A 69 -7.17 -6.55 0.44
CA LEU A 69 -7.13 -5.74 -0.80
C LEU A 69 -6.27 -4.47 -0.70
N ILE A 70 -6.39 -3.68 0.38
CA ILE A 70 -5.62 -2.43 0.55
C ILE A 70 -4.13 -2.73 0.70
N ALA A 71 -3.77 -3.72 1.52
CA ALA A 71 -2.38 -4.10 1.71
C ALA A 71 -1.74 -4.59 0.40
N CYS A 72 -2.46 -5.44 -0.33
CA CYS A 72 -2.06 -5.92 -1.66
C CYS A 72 -1.92 -4.76 -2.67
N ALA A 73 -2.87 -3.82 -2.69
CA ALA A 73 -2.84 -2.68 -3.60
C ALA A 73 -1.61 -1.78 -3.38
N ILE A 74 -1.25 -1.50 -2.12
CA ILE A 74 -0.06 -0.71 -1.77
C ILE A 74 1.20 -1.48 -2.17
N ASN A 75 1.27 -2.77 -1.84
CA ASN A 75 2.42 -3.61 -2.15
C ASN A 75 2.64 -3.76 -3.67
N ALA A 76 1.56 -3.93 -4.44
CA ALA A 76 1.59 -3.99 -5.89
C ALA A 76 2.01 -2.64 -6.49
N THR A 77 1.50 -1.53 -5.94
CA THR A 77 1.87 -0.19 -6.38
C THR A 77 3.35 0.09 -6.12
N CYS A 78 3.88 -0.29 -4.95
CA CYS A 78 5.30 -0.11 -4.65
C CYS A 78 6.19 -0.91 -5.62
N ALA A 79 5.82 -2.17 -5.92
CA ALA A 79 6.53 -2.97 -6.92
C ALA A 79 6.44 -2.36 -8.34
N ALA A 80 5.29 -1.82 -8.73
CA ALA A 80 5.12 -1.16 -10.01
C ALA A 80 5.96 0.13 -10.11
N LEU A 81 5.99 0.94 -9.06
CA LEU A 81 6.82 2.14 -8.98
C LEU A 81 8.30 1.80 -9.11
N LEU A 82 8.75 0.77 -8.39
CA LEU A 82 10.13 0.27 -8.45
C LEU A 82 10.50 -0.19 -9.86
N ASN A 83 9.59 -0.88 -10.56
CA ASN A 83 9.82 -1.29 -11.95
C ASN A 83 9.79 -0.12 -12.94
N SER A 84 8.98 0.92 -12.68
CA SER A 84 8.91 2.12 -13.52
C SER A 84 10.13 3.05 -13.38
N GLY A 85 10.97 2.85 -12.37
CA GLY A 85 12.15 3.67 -12.12
C GLY A 85 11.81 5.09 -11.63
N ILE A 86 10.65 5.29 -11.01
CA ILE A 86 10.31 6.56 -10.36
C ILE A 86 11.10 6.68 -9.05
N ASP A 87 11.69 7.86 -8.82
CA ASP A 87 12.45 8.13 -7.61
C ASP A 87 11.53 8.13 -6.37
N MET A 88 11.78 7.19 -5.47
CA MET A 88 11.12 7.07 -4.18
C MET A 88 12.10 7.38 -3.06
N ARG A 89 11.66 8.12 -2.04
CA ARG A 89 12.41 8.37 -0.80
C ARG A 89 12.63 7.07 -0.03
N PHE A 90 11.62 6.20 -0.06
CA PHE A 90 11.63 4.90 0.60
C PHE A 90 10.65 3.93 -0.05
N LEU A 91 10.82 2.64 0.25
CA LEU A 91 9.86 1.61 -0.13
C LEU A 91 8.77 1.47 0.95
N LEU A 92 7.59 1.09 0.50
CA LEU A 92 6.42 0.86 1.34
C LEU A 92 6.10 -0.62 1.36
N ALA A 93 5.81 -1.14 2.54
CA ALA A 93 5.24 -2.47 2.70
C ALA A 93 4.02 -2.40 3.62
N ALA A 94 2.93 -2.97 3.14
CA ALA A 94 1.66 -3.03 3.85
C ALA A 94 1.37 -4.45 4.31
N VAL A 95 0.91 -4.58 5.55
CA VAL A 95 0.57 -5.84 6.22
C VAL A 95 -0.83 -5.73 6.77
N ASN A 96 -1.62 -6.80 6.65
CA ASN A 96 -2.95 -6.87 7.23
C ASN A 96 -2.93 -7.76 8.47
N CYS A 97 -3.69 -7.40 9.49
CA CYS A 97 -3.84 -8.18 10.71
C CYS A 97 -5.28 -8.10 11.20
N THR A 98 -5.80 -9.19 11.75
CA THR A 98 -7.12 -9.20 12.40
C THR A 98 -7.00 -9.69 13.83
N VAL A 99 -7.97 -9.24 14.64
CA VAL A 99 -8.20 -9.73 15.99
C VAL A 99 -9.45 -10.59 15.96
N ASP A 100 -9.32 -11.87 16.31
CA ASP A 100 -10.47 -12.75 16.44
C ASP A 100 -11.25 -12.46 17.73
N LYS A 101 -12.43 -13.08 17.87
CA LYS A 101 -13.27 -12.99 19.08
C LYS A 101 -12.57 -13.55 20.31
N ASP A 102 -11.67 -14.50 20.12
CA ASP A 102 -10.83 -15.08 21.18
C ASP A 102 -9.62 -14.20 21.56
N ASN A 103 -9.54 -12.99 20.99
CA ASN A 103 -8.46 -12.02 21.16
C ASN A 103 -7.09 -12.47 20.63
N GLU A 104 -7.04 -13.52 19.81
CA GLU A 104 -5.83 -13.92 19.08
C GLU A 104 -5.62 -13.02 17.86
N LEU A 105 -4.34 -12.73 17.58
CA LEU A 105 -3.93 -11.90 16.45
C LEU A 105 -3.51 -12.78 15.28
N HIS A 106 -4.17 -12.60 14.15
CA HIS A 106 -3.87 -13.32 12.91
C HIS A 106 -3.23 -12.36 11.92
N LEU A 107 -2.12 -12.78 11.34
CA LEU A 107 -1.40 -12.01 10.32
C LEU A 107 -1.81 -12.52 8.94
N ASP A 108 -2.11 -11.60 8.04
CA ASP A 108 -2.66 -11.86 6.70
C ASP A 108 -3.83 -12.85 6.71
N PRO A 109 -4.95 -12.47 7.37
CA PRO A 109 -6.14 -13.31 7.48
C PRO A 109 -6.85 -13.51 6.15
N ASP A 110 -7.49 -14.66 6.02
CA ASP A 110 -8.38 -14.97 4.91
C ASP A 110 -9.69 -14.17 4.97
N GLN A 111 -10.45 -14.15 3.87
CA GLN A 111 -11.73 -13.44 3.80
C GLN A 111 -12.71 -13.87 4.90
N ILE A 112 -12.79 -15.17 5.18
CA ILE A 112 -13.68 -15.74 6.19
C ILE A 112 -13.25 -15.29 7.60
N GLU A 113 -11.95 -15.33 7.87
CA GLU A 113 -11.39 -14.89 9.14
C GLU A 113 -11.61 -13.39 9.35
N ARG A 114 -11.48 -12.59 8.29
CA ARG A 114 -11.75 -11.15 8.33
C ARG A 114 -13.21 -10.83 8.62
N ASP A 115 -14.15 -11.58 8.05
CA ASP A 115 -15.58 -11.36 8.27
C ASP A 115 -16.02 -11.76 9.69
N HIS A 116 -15.35 -12.74 10.29
CA HIS A 116 -15.60 -13.16 11.68
C HIS A 116 -14.83 -12.35 12.72
N ALA A 117 -13.77 -11.64 12.31
CA ALA A 117 -12.92 -10.86 13.18
C ALA A 117 -13.66 -9.70 13.85
N LYS A 118 -13.24 -9.39 15.07
CA LYS A 118 -13.74 -8.26 15.86
C LYS A 118 -13.14 -6.93 15.41
N ALA A 119 -11.89 -6.97 14.95
CA ALA A 119 -11.16 -5.83 14.44
C ALA A 119 -10.21 -6.25 13.31
N ALA A 120 -10.02 -5.35 12.36
CA ALA A 120 -9.05 -5.48 11.28
C ALA A 120 -8.15 -4.24 11.25
N PHE A 121 -6.87 -4.49 11.05
CA PHE A 121 -5.80 -3.51 11.00
C PHE A 121 -5.05 -3.68 9.69
N THR A 122 -4.75 -2.57 9.03
CA THR A 122 -3.86 -2.53 7.89
C THR A 122 -2.80 -1.48 8.17
N PHE A 123 -1.56 -1.92 8.33
CA PHE A 123 -0.43 -1.04 8.59
C PHE A 123 0.44 -0.94 7.36
N VAL A 124 0.94 0.26 7.11
CA VAL A 124 1.90 0.55 6.05
C VAL A 124 3.16 1.08 6.70
N PHE A 125 4.28 0.43 6.43
CA PHE A 125 5.58 0.80 6.98
C PHE A 125 6.53 1.28 5.90
N ASP A 126 7.44 2.16 6.32
CA ASP A 126 8.60 2.60 5.57
C ASP A 126 9.77 1.61 5.75
N SER A 127 10.49 1.31 4.67
CA SER A 127 11.72 0.52 4.65
C SER A 127 12.91 1.07 5.46
N LEU A 128 13.03 2.39 5.64
CA LEU A 128 14.20 3.02 6.26
C LEU A 128 14.06 3.04 7.79
N ASP A 129 13.07 3.76 8.29
CA ASP A 129 12.88 3.97 9.72
C ASP A 129 11.89 2.98 10.37
N LYS A 130 11.27 2.10 9.57
CA LYS A 130 10.14 1.24 10.00
C LYS A 130 9.04 2.02 10.70
N LYS A 131 8.85 3.28 10.28
CA LYS A 131 7.78 4.16 10.75
C LYS A 131 6.48 3.79 10.06
N VAL A 132 5.38 3.95 10.78
CA VAL A 132 4.05 3.78 10.22
C VAL A 132 3.73 5.00 9.36
N VAL A 133 3.56 4.77 8.06
CA VAL A 133 3.17 5.80 7.08
C VAL A 133 1.66 5.98 7.08
N SER A 134 0.93 4.88 7.16
CA SER A 134 -0.53 4.89 7.20
C SER A 134 -1.03 3.69 7.99
N SER A 135 -2.11 3.89 8.74
CA SER A 135 -2.76 2.86 9.53
C SER A 135 -4.26 2.96 9.29
N GLN A 136 -4.85 1.86 8.84
CA GLN A 136 -6.30 1.74 8.74
C GLN A 136 -6.79 0.73 9.75
N THR A 137 -7.77 1.14 10.53
CA THR A 137 -8.33 0.33 11.62
C THR A 137 -9.84 0.32 11.50
N THR A 138 -10.43 -0.86 11.52
CA THR A 138 -11.87 -1.05 11.48
C THR A 138 -12.29 -2.05 12.55
N GLY A 139 -13.31 -1.72 13.35
CA GLY A 139 -13.83 -2.60 14.40
C GLY A 139 -13.54 -2.07 15.81
N SER A 140 -13.69 -2.96 16.80
CA SER A 140 -13.56 -2.60 18.23
C SER A 140 -12.37 -3.31 18.86
N PHE A 141 -11.41 -2.54 19.36
CA PHE A 141 -10.15 -3.07 19.91
C PHE A 141 -9.67 -2.25 21.11
N THR A 142 -8.78 -2.86 21.90
CA THR A 142 -8.11 -2.18 23.01
C THR A 142 -6.76 -1.61 22.57
N LEU A 143 -6.25 -0.61 23.30
CA LEU A 143 -4.95 -0.02 23.02
C LEU A 143 -3.81 -1.05 23.08
N GLN A 144 -3.89 -2.01 24.00
CA GLN A 144 -2.91 -3.09 24.12
C GLN A 144 -2.88 -3.98 22.88
N GLN A 145 -4.05 -4.36 22.37
CA GLN A 145 -4.15 -5.14 21.12
C GLN A 145 -3.57 -4.39 19.93
N PHE A 146 -3.80 -3.08 19.85
CA PHE A 146 -3.22 -2.25 18.79
C PHE A 146 -1.68 -2.23 18.85
N GLN A 147 -1.09 -2.10 20.04
CA GLN A 147 0.37 -2.11 20.21
C GLN A 147 0.98 -3.47 19.82
N VAL A 148 0.39 -4.56 20.29
CA VAL A 148 0.87 -5.92 19.96
C VAL A 148 0.73 -6.19 18.45
N ALA A 149 -0.38 -5.78 17.83
CA ALA A 149 -0.56 -5.90 16.39
C ALA A 149 0.47 -5.08 15.61
N LEU A 150 0.78 -3.86 16.05
CA LEU A 150 1.78 -3.01 15.42
C LEU A 150 3.17 -3.66 15.46
N ASP A 151 3.59 -4.20 16.60
CA ASP A 151 4.88 -4.85 16.76
C ASP A 151 4.97 -6.13 15.91
N LEU A 152 3.89 -6.92 15.87
CA LEU A 152 3.81 -8.13 15.04
C LEU A 152 3.90 -7.79 13.54
N CYS A 153 3.12 -6.81 13.08
CA CYS A 153 3.14 -6.38 11.69
C CYS A 153 4.49 -5.76 11.31
N LYS A 154 5.15 -5.06 12.23
CA LYS A 154 6.49 -4.52 12.02
C LYS A 154 7.52 -5.64 11.79
N ALA A 155 7.42 -6.74 12.54
CA ALA A 155 8.30 -7.89 12.33
C ALA A 155 8.02 -8.59 10.99
N ALA A 156 6.75 -8.78 10.61
CA ALA A 156 6.39 -9.38 9.33
C ALA A 156 6.79 -8.55 8.11
N CYS A 157 6.80 -7.22 8.27
CA CYS A 157 7.20 -6.27 7.25
C CYS A 157 8.64 -6.51 6.75
N ASP A 158 9.53 -6.97 7.62
CA ASP A 158 10.92 -7.28 7.26
C ASP A 158 11.00 -8.38 6.18
N CYS A 159 10.16 -9.41 6.29
CA CYS A 159 10.05 -10.46 5.28
C CYS A 159 9.62 -9.91 3.91
N ILE A 160 8.70 -8.93 3.90
CA ILE A 160 8.21 -8.30 2.66
C ILE A 160 9.31 -7.46 2.02
N PHE A 161 10.07 -6.70 2.81
CA PHE A 161 11.19 -5.93 2.28
C PHE A 161 12.30 -6.81 1.71
N ASP A 162 12.60 -7.94 2.34
CA ASP A 162 13.57 -8.89 1.82
C ASP A 162 13.08 -9.59 0.55
N PHE A 163 11.77 -9.82 0.44
CA PHE A 163 11.14 -10.27 -0.79
C PHE A 163 11.29 -9.23 -1.91
N TYR A 164 11.05 -7.94 -1.65
CA TYR A 164 11.26 -6.88 -2.64
C TYR A 164 12.71 -6.81 -3.12
N LYS A 165 13.69 -6.87 -2.21
CA LYS A 165 15.11 -6.91 -2.60
C LYS A 165 15.40 -8.10 -3.52
N THR A 166 14.90 -9.28 -3.17
CA THR A 166 15.11 -10.50 -3.94
C THR A 166 14.53 -10.41 -5.36
N ILE A 167 13.32 -9.87 -5.50
CA ILE A 167 12.69 -9.68 -6.82
C ILE A 167 13.50 -8.71 -7.66
N THR A 168 13.84 -7.55 -7.09
CA THR A 168 14.52 -6.47 -7.80
C THR A 168 15.89 -6.92 -8.28
N SER A 169 16.67 -7.62 -7.45
CA SER A 169 17.96 -8.18 -7.86
C SER A 169 17.81 -9.17 -9.02
N LYS A 170 16.77 -10.02 -9.03
CA LYS A 170 16.50 -10.95 -10.12
C LYS A 170 16.08 -10.25 -11.41
N GLN A 171 15.26 -9.20 -11.33
CA GLN A 171 14.81 -8.44 -12.50
C GLN A 171 15.94 -7.66 -13.15
N ILE A 172 16.76 -6.97 -12.34
CA ILE A 172 17.93 -6.23 -12.83
C ILE A 172 18.92 -7.18 -13.51
N SER A 173 19.19 -8.35 -12.93
CA SER A 173 20.10 -9.33 -13.54
C SER A 173 19.65 -9.82 -14.92
N LYS A 174 18.36 -9.76 -15.25
CA LYS A 174 17.84 -10.18 -16.57
C LYS A 174 17.87 -9.05 -17.60
N HIS A 175 17.81 -7.80 -17.16
CA HIS A 175 17.78 -6.63 -18.04
C HIS A 175 19.15 -6.02 -18.31
N VAL A 176 20.18 -6.37 -17.54
CA VAL A 176 21.56 -5.85 -17.68
C VAL A 176 22.45 -6.78 -18.55
N VAL A 177 21.87 -7.44 -19.56
CA VAL A 177 22.62 -8.25 -20.55
C VAL A 177 22.41 -7.69 -21.95
#